data_AF-A0A355GMN0-F1
#
_entry.id   AF-A0A355GMN0-F1
#
_cell.length_a   1.000
_cell.length_b   1.000
_cell.length_c   1.000
_cell.angle_alpha   90.00
_cell.angle_beta   90.00
_cell.angle_gamma   90.00
#
_symmetry.space_group_name_H-M   'P 1'
#
loop_
_entity.id
_entity.type
_entity.pdbx_description
1 polymer ?
#
loop_
_entity_poly.entity_id
_entity_poly.type
_entity_poly.pdbx_seq_one_letter_code
_entity_poly.pdbx_strand_id
1 'polypeptide(L)'
;MRWTFSSVRLRKPHKPGRKCAVIILLTLLLVSALIGRPVLHLAQTAWKDTAAKEPLKEGFVDDASRMNAMEISEVWPVPLDTREAEAQLAQLLARAHREGLPISIAGARHSMGGHTLVPGGIMVDMTSFNKMALDETQNLLHVQAGAKWSQIIPWLDERGKSVAIMQSNNSFTVGGSISVNCHGWQYGCPPIASSVESFRLMGADGNILNCSRTENSELFSLALGGYGLLGLILDVNLRVVPNERYRLEQKIVPAEQALSTFDEMIEDPNVAMTFAR
;
A
#
# COMPACT_ATOMS: atom_id res chain seq x y z
N MET A 1 55.20 -5.29 71.90
CA MET A 1 54.26 -4.41 71.15
C MET A 1 52.85 -4.94 71.32
N ARG A 2 51.97 -4.21 72.02
CA ARG A 2 50.54 -4.58 72.20
C ARG A 2 49.74 -4.03 71.02
N TRP A 3 49.04 -4.90 70.30
CA TRP A 3 48.08 -4.52 69.27
C TRP A 3 46.72 -4.26 69.93
N THR A 4 46.20 -3.03 69.82
CA THR A 4 44.83 -2.68 70.22
C THR A 4 43.93 -2.72 68.99
N PHE A 5 43.00 -3.67 68.94
CA PHE A 5 41.90 -3.66 67.96
C PHE A 5 40.78 -2.74 68.45
N SER A 6 40.53 -1.66 67.71
CA SER A 6 39.33 -0.83 67.87
C SER A 6 38.18 -1.43 67.10
N SER A 7 37.15 -1.92 67.79
CA SER A 7 35.93 -2.42 67.16
C SER A 7 35.09 -1.25 66.64
N VAL A 8 34.98 -1.09 65.32
CA VAL A 8 34.04 -0.14 64.71
C VAL A 8 32.63 -0.72 64.82
N ARG A 9 31.78 -0.13 65.68
CA ARG A 9 30.34 -0.43 65.70
C ARG A 9 29.69 0.20 64.47
N LEU A 10 29.19 -0.62 63.56
CA LEU A 10 28.27 -0.19 62.49
C LEU A 10 27.02 0.44 63.12
N ARG A 11 26.72 1.70 62.77
CA ARG A 11 25.47 2.37 63.16
C ARG A 11 24.30 1.60 62.56
N LYS A 12 23.34 1.18 63.40
CA LYS A 12 22.08 0.59 62.92
C LYS A 12 21.39 1.57 61.97
N PRO A 13 20.79 1.11 60.86
CA PRO A 13 20.10 1.98 59.92
C PRO A 13 19.02 2.78 60.64
N HIS A 14 19.03 4.10 60.44
CA HIS A 14 18.09 5.01 61.07
C HIS A 14 16.69 4.70 60.52
N LYS A 15 15.80 4.14 61.35
CA LYS A 15 14.40 3.94 60.97
C LYS A 15 13.77 5.32 60.69
N PRO A 16 13.18 5.55 59.50
CA PRO A 16 12.53 6.82 59.22
C PRO A 16 11.46 7.08 60.28
N GLY A 17 11.47 8.29 60.86
CA GLY A 17 10.46 8.69 61.84
C GLY A 17 9.05 8.60 61.24
N ARG A 18 8.04 8.35 62.09
CA ARG A 18 6.62 8.19 61.68
C ARG A 18 6.15 9.22 60.65
N LYS A 19 6.58 10.49 60.75
CA LYS A 19 6.25 11.57 59.81
C LYS A 19 6.79 11.32 58.39
N CYS A 20 8.01 10.79 58.27
CA CYS A 20 8.65 10.48 57.00
C CYS A 20 7.95 9.29 56.31
N ALA A 21 7.54 8.28 57.09
CA ALA A 21 6.73 7.17 56.59
C ALA A 21 5.35 7.61 56.05
N VAL A 22 4.69 8.55 56.72
CA VAL A 22 3.39 9.11 56.28
C VAL A 22 3.54 9.89 54.97
N ILE A 23 4.59 10.69 54.82
CA ILE A 23 4.85 11.45 53.59
C ILE A 23 5.09 10.49 52.42
N ILE A 24 5.93 9.47 52.60
CA ILE A 24 6.17 8.45 51.57
C ILE A 24 4.87 7.76 51.15
N LEU A 25 4.01 7.40 52.11
CA LEU A 25 2.72 6.77 51.82
C LEU A 25 1.77 7.70 51.03
N LEU A 26 1.69 8.98 51.42
CA LEU A 26 0.87 9.98 50.73
C LEU A 26 1.37 10.25 49.31
N THR A 27 2.69 10.33 49.12
CA THR A 27 3.29 10.48 47.80
C THR A 27 3.02 9.25 46.92
N LEU A 28 3.15 8.03 47.46
CA LEU A 28 2.82 6.80 46.74
C LEU A 28 1.34 6.75 46.36
N LEU A 29 0.43 7.12 47.26
CA LEU A 29 -1.01 7.20 46.96
C LEU A 29 -1.32 8.22 45.87
N LEU A 30 -0.71 9.41 45.93
CA LEU A 30 -0.87 10.45 44.92
C LEU A 30 -0.34 9.97 43.55
N VAL A 31 0.84 9.34 43.52
CA VAL A 31 1.45 8.78 42.31
C VAL A 31 0.61 7.63 41.74
N SER A 32 0.12 6.72 42.59
CA SER A 32 -0.79 5.65 42.17
C SER A 32 -2.13 6.18 41.66
N ALA A 33 -2.66 7.26 42.23
CA ALA A 33 -3.87 7.90 41.72
C ALA A 33 -3.63 8.60 40.37
N LEU A 34 -2.49 9.27 40.21
CA LEU A 34 -2.09 9.96 38.98
C LEU A 34 -1.80 9.00 37.83
N ILE A 35 -1.08 7.91 38.09
CA ILE A 35 -0.59 6.97 37.06
C ILE A 35 -1.50 5.75 36.92
N GLY A 36 -2.22 5.36 37.97
CA GLY A 36 -3.04 4.14 37.96
C GLY A 36 -4.17 4.18 36.93
N ARG A 37 -4.82 5.34 36.75
CA ARG A 37 -5.89 5.49 35.75
C ARG A 37 -5.36 5.41 34.30
N PRO A 38 -4.28 6.13 33.92
CA PRO A 38 -3.60 5.91 32.63
C PRO A 38 -3.12 4.48 32.41
N VAL A 39 -2.48 3.86 33.40
CA VAL A 39 -1.98 2.47 33.28
C VAL A 39 -3.11 1.48 33.10
N LEU A 40 -4.19 1.60 33.88
CA LEU A 40 -5.36 0.75 33.75
C LEU A 40 -6.02 0.94 32.38
N HIS A 41 -6.12 2.18 31.89
CA HIS A 41 -6.65 2.46 30.56
C HIS A 41 -5.77 1.83 29.47
N LEU A 42 -4.45 2.01 29.51
CA LEU A 42 -3.52 1.39 28.55
C LEU A 42 -3.58 -0.13 28.59
N ALA A 43 -3.65 -0.73 29.78
CA ALA A 43 -3.78 -2.18 29.92
C ALA A 43 -5.12 -2.70 29.37
N GLN A 44 -6.22 -1.99 29.63
CA GLN A 44 -7.52 -2.32 29.07
C GLN A 44 -7.57 -2.16 27.55
N THR A 45 -6.97 -1.08 27.03
CA THR A 45 -6.87 -0.85 25.59
C THR A 45 -6.02 -1.95 24.96
N ALA A 46 -4.82 -2.23 25.46
CA ALA A 46 -3.98 -3.31 24.95
C ALA A 46 -4.65 -4.69 25.00
N TRP A 47 -5.48 -4.96 26.02
CA TRP A 47 -6.25 -6.19 26.13
C TRP A 47 -7.42 -6.26 25.13
N LYS A 48 -8.08 -5.13 24.88
CA LYS A 48 -9.23 -5.02 23.97
C LYS A 48 -8.82 -4.76 22.52
N ASP A 49 -7.60 -4.30 22.29
CA ASP A 49 -7.00 -4.06 20.98
C ASP A 49 -6.62 -5.41 20.35
N THR A 50 -7.66 -6.17 20.07
CA THR A 50 -7.58 -7.38 19.28
C THR A 50 -7.72 -6.97 17.83
N ALA A 51 -6.86 -7.47 16.95
CA ALA A 51 -7.03 -7.38 15.50
C ALA A 51 -8.23 -8.19 14.97
N ALA A 52 -9.27 -8.39 15.80
CA ALA A 52 -10.46 -9.15 15.48
C ALA A 52 -11.14 -8.51 14.28
N LYS A 53 -11.22 -9.27 13.18
CA LYS A 53 -11.88 -8.83 11.97
C LYS A 53 -13.28 -9.39 11.99
N GLU A 54 -14.26 -8.52 12.20
CA GLU A 54 -15.67 -8.90 12.03
C GLU A 54 -15.88 -9.41 10.59
N PRO A 55 -16.40 -10.63 10.39
CA PRO A 55 -16.68 -11.13 9.06
C PRO A 55 -17.76 -10.26 8.42
N LEU A 56 -17.64 -10.03 7.11
CA LEU A 56 -18.70 -9.37 6.36
C LEU A 56 -19.93 -10.28 6.30
N LYS A 57 -21.11 -9.65 6.21
CA LYS A 57 -22.35 -10.36 5.92
C LYS A 57 -22.23 -11.01 4.53
N GLU A 58 -22.92 -12.13 4.34
CA GLU A 58 -23.03 -12.74 3.02
C GLU A 58 -23.63 -11.73 2.01
N GLY A 59 -23.08 -11.69 0.78
CA GLY A 59 -23.44 -10.69 -0.23
C GLY A 59 -22.78 -9.32 -0.08
N PHE A 60 -21.97 -9.09 0.97
CA PHE A 60 -21.24 -7.84 1.14
C PHE A 60 -19.76 -7.99 0.79
N VAL A 61 -19.22 -6.96 0.13
CA VAL A 61 -17.78 -6.77 -0.08
C VAL A 61 -17.39 -5.42 0.47
N ASP A 62 -16.11 -5.29 0.83
CA ASP A 62 -15.55 -4.07 1.39
C ASP A 62 -14.27 -3.70 0.64
N ASP A 63 -13.87 -2.46 0.83
CA ASP A 63 -12.59 -1.96 0.35
C ASP A 63 -11.44 -2.41 1.27
N ALA A 64 -10.21 -2.02 0.94
CA ALA A 64 -9.04 -2.37 1.73
C ALA A 64 -9.03 -1.73 3.14
N SER A 65 -9.77 -0.63 3.35
CA SER A 65 -9.88 0.05 4.64
C SER A 65 -10.87 -0.63 5.58
N ARG A 66 -11.82 -1.39 5.03
CA ARG A 66 -12.92 -2.02 5.75
C ARG A 66 -13.93 -1.04 6.35
N MET A 67 -14.03 0.14 5.73
CA MET A 67 -14.92 1.22 6.17
C MET A 67 -16.05 1.46 5.16
N ASN A 68 -16.11 0.68 4.07
CA ASN A 68 -17.04 0.88 2.97
C ASN A 68 -17.69 -0.44 2.54
N ALA A 69 -18.24 -1.16 3.52
CA ALA A 69 -18.99 -2.38 3.26
C ALA A 69 -20.21 -2.10 2.37
N MET A 70 -20.29 -2.81 1.25
CA MET A 70 -21.27 -2.61 0.21
C MET A 70 -21.90 -3.94 -0.19
N GLU A 71 -23.22 -3.95 -0.28
CA GLU A 71 -23.98 -5.06 -0.84
C GLU A 71 -23.77 -5.10 -2.36
N ILE A 72 -23.36 -6.26 -2.86
CA ILE A 72 -23.14 -6.50 -4.28
C ILE A 72 -23.93 -7.73 -4.73
N SER A 73 -24.22 -7.82 -6.02
CA SER A 73 -24.89 -9.00 -6.59
C SER A 73 -23.93 -10.19 -6.64
N GLU A 74 -22.68 -9.97 -7.06
CA GLU A 74 -21.74 -11.05 -7.32
C GLU A 74 -20.28 -10.58 -7.29
N VAL A 75 -19.40 -11.44 -6.77
CA VAL A 75 -17.94 -11.34 -6.99
C VAL A 75 -17.56 -12.28 -8.11
N TRP A 76 -16.96 -11.74 -9.17
CA TRP A 76 -16.48 -12.53 -10.30
C TRP A 76 -14.96 -12.64 -10.29
N PRO A 77 -14.36 -13.74 -9.78
CA PRO A 77 -12.92 -13.93 -9.82
C PRO A 77 -12.45 -14.25 -11.25
N VAL A 78 -11.46 -13.49 -11.73
CA VAL A 78 -10.85 -13.74 -13.05
C VAL A 78 -9.84 -14.89 -12.94
N PRO A 79 -9.95 -15.95 -13.77
CA PRO A 79 -9.03 -17.08 -13.72
C PRO A 79 -7.63 -16.68 -14.18
N LEU A 80 -6.60 -17.42 -13.75
CA LEU A 80 -5.20 -17.14 -14.10
C LEU A 80 -4.91 -17.38 -15.59
N ASP A 81 -5.62 -18.30 -16.24
CA ASP A 81 -5.42 -18.57 -17.67
C ASP A 81 -5.95 -17.43 -18.54
N THR A 82 -5.12 -16.95 -19.47
CA THR A 82 -5.42 -15.78 -20.30
C THR A 82 -6.61 -16.01 -21.21
N ARG A 83 -6.69 -17.18 -21.86
CA ARG A 83 -7.77 -17.45 -22.81
C ARG A 83 -9.09 -17.69 -22.09
N GLU A 84 -9.03 -18.40 -20.96
CA GLU A 84 -10.19 -18.61 -20.10
C GLU A 84 -10.71 -17.28 -19.54
N ALA A 85 -9.82 -16.42 -19.04
CA ALA A 85 -10.17 -15.11 -18.50
C ALA A 85 -10.87 -14.22 -19.55
N GLU A 86 -10.29 -14.12 -20.74
CA GLU A 86 -10.86 -13.32 -21.83
C GLU A 86 -12.24 -13.81 -22.25
N ALA A 87 -12.42 -15.13 -22.38
CA ALA A 87 -13.71 -15.72 -22.73
C ALA A 87 -14.76 -15.49 -21.63
N GLN A 88 -14.39 -15.69 -20.36
CA GLN A 88 -15.30 -15.49 -19.23
C GLN A 88 -15.69 -14.01 -19.05
N LEU A 89 -14.73 -13.08 -19.19
CA LEU A 89 -15.00 -11.66 -19.10
C LEU A 89 -15.93 -11.18 -20.23
N ALA A 90 -15.72 -11.63 -21.47
CA ALA A 90 -16.61 -11.30 -22.57
C ALA A 90 -18.05 -11.83 -22.34
N GLN A 91 -18.18 -13.07 -21.85
CA GLN A 91 -19.49 -13.64 -21.48
C GLN A 91 -20.16 -12.87 -20.33
N LEU A 92 -19.37 -12.47 -19.32
CA LEU A 92 -19.82 -11.68 -18.20
C LEU A 92 -20.35 -10.31 -18.64
N LEU A 93 -19.60 -9.58 -19.47
CA LEU A 93 -19.99 -8.28 -20.00
C LEU A 93 -21.29 -8.38 -20.81
N ALA A 94 -21.40 -9.39 -21.68
CA ALA A 94 -22.61 -9.65 -22.44
C ALA A 94 -23.81 -9.99 -21.53
N ARG A 95 -23.59 -10.75 -20.45
CA ARG A 95 -24.65 -11.07 -19.46
C ARG A 95 -25.09 -9.81 -18.72
N ALA A 96 -24.15 -9.06 -18.15
CA ALA A 96 -24.45 -7.86 -17.40
C ALA A 96 -25.19 -6.82 -18.24
N HIS A 97 -24.83 -6.67 -19.52
CA HIS A 97 -25.55 -5.82 -20.46
C HIS A 97 -27.01 -6.25 -20.66
N ARG A 98 -27.28 -7.56 -20.86
CA ARG A 98 -28.65 -8.08 -21.00
C ARG A 98 -29.47 -7.92 -19.72
N GLU A 99 -28.84 -8.11 -18.56
CA GLU A 99 -29.49 -8.08 -17.24
C GLU A 99 -29.58 -6.67 -16.64
N GLY A 100 -28.93 -5.67 -17.25
CA GLY A 100 -28.87 -4.31 -16.72
C GLY A 100 -28.06 -4.20 -15.42
N LEU A 101 -27.13 -5.12 -15.19
CA LEU A 101 -26.30 -5.14 -13.98
C LEU A 101 -25.06 -4.25 -14.16
N PRO A 102 -24.80 -3.32 -13.23
CA PRO A 102 -23.57 -2.53 -13.29
C PRO A 102 -22.35 -3.41 -12.95
N ILE A 103 -21.22 -3.11 -13.57
CA ILE A 103 -19.94 -3.78 -13.33
C ILE A 103 -18.98 -2.80 -12.67
N SER A 104 -18.28 -3.24 -11.64
CA SER A 104 -17.09 -2.59 -11.11
C SER A 104 -15.86 -3.49 -11.27
N ILE A 105 -14.68 -2.88 -11.38
CA ILE A 105 -13.41 -3.59 -11.55
C ILE A 105 -12.59 -3.40 -10.27
N ALA A 106 -12.13 -4.50 -9.68
CA ALA A 106 -11.39 -4.51 -8.44
C ALA A 106 -10.04 -5.23 -8.59
N GLY A 107 -8.98 -4.51 -8.30
CA GLY A 107 -7.68 -5.09 -7.95
C GLY A 107 -7.60 -5.31 -6.43
N ALA A 108 -6.58 -4.70 -5.80
CA ALA A 108 -6.40 -4.78 -4.34
C ALA A 108 -7.38 -3.91 -3.51
N ARG A 109 -8.39 -3.29 -4.14
CA ARG A 109 -9.48 -2.53 -3.49
C ARG A 109 -9.01 -1.37 -2.61
N HIS A 110 -7.87 -0.75 -2.94
CA HIS A 110 -7.36 0.43 -2.23
C HIS A 110 -7.89 1.77 -2.74
N SER A 111 -8.78 1.76 -3.74
CA SER A 111 -9.35 2.99 -4.26
C SER A 111 -10.29 3.63 -3.24
N MET A 112 -10.04 4.91 -2.91
CA MET A 112 -10.89 5.71 -2.04
C MET A 112 -12.06 6.38 -2.77
N GLY A 113 -12.13 6.25 -4.11
CA GLY A 113 -13.10 6.96 -4.96
C GLY A 113 -14.38 6.18 -5.25
N GLY A 114 -14.66 5.08 -4.55
CA GLY A 114 -15.87 4.27 -4.74
C GLY A 114 -15.95 3.47 -6.05
N HIS A 115 -15.13 3.74 -7.07
CA HIS A 115 -15.24 3.09 -8.39
C HIS A 115 -14.97 1.59 -8.42
N THR A 116 -14.40 1.01 -7.35
CA THR A 116 -14.14 -0.44 -7.28
C THR A 116 -15.35 -1.26 -6.84
N LEU A 117 -16.38 -0.62 -6.28
CA LEU A 117 -17.60 -1.26 -5.77
C LEU A 117 -18.83 -0.48 -6.23
N VAL A 118 -19.83 -1.18 -6.77
CA VAL A 118 -21.11 -0.57 -7.17
C VAL A 118 -22.27 -1.31 -6.50
N PRO A 119 -23.21 -0.62 -5.83
CA PRO A 119 -24.29 -1.28 -5.10
C PRO A 119 -25.11 -2.18 -6.02
N GLY A 120 -25.33 -3.43 -5.60
CA GLY A 120 -26.12 -4.41 -6.37
C GLY A 120 -25.53 -4.81 -7.72
N GLY A 121 -24.27 -4.47 -8.01
CA GLY A 121 -23.61 -4.87 -9.24
C GLY A 121 -22.66 -6.05 -9.09
N ILE A 122 -21.91 -6.31 -10.15
CA ILE A 122 -20.91 -7.37 -10.22
C ILE A 122 -19.54 -6.74 -10.04
N MET A 123 -18.78 -7.22 -9.06
CA MET A 123 -17.38 -6.82 -8.87
C MET A 123 -16.47 -7.85 -9.53
N VAL A 124 -15.78 -7.44 -10.59
CA VAL A 124 -14.73 -8.25 -11.25
C VAL A 124 -13.46 -8.20 -10.41
N ASP A 125 -13.09 -9.33 -9.81
CA ASP A 125 -11.88 -9.48 -9.03
C ASP A 125 -10.70 -9.93 -9.92
N MET A 126 -9.81 -8.99 -10.21
CA MET A 126 -8.66 -9.21 -11.08
C MET A 126 -7.49 -9.87 -10.34
N THR A 127 -7.50 -10.02 -9.01
CA THR A 127 -6.28 -10.32 -8.21
C THR A 127 -5.60 -11.66 -8.53
N SER A 128 -6.36 -12.61 -9.06
CA SER A 128 -5.84 -13.90 -9.55
C SER A 128 -5.22 -13.84 -10.94
N PHE A 129 -5.50 -12.79 -11.72
CA PHE A 129 -4.95 -12.57 -13.07
C PHE A 129 -3.59 -11.86 -12.98
N ASN A 130 -2.54 -12.61 -12.64
CA ASN A 130 -1.24 -12.05 -12.20
C ASN A 130 0.02 -12.70 -12.83
N LYS A 131 -0.09 -13.34 -14.00
CA LYS A 131 1.08 -13.81 -14.76
C LYS A 131 2.01 -12.65 -15.12
N MET A 132 3.31 -12.92 -15.15
CA MET A 132 4.35 -11.97 -15.54
C MET A 132 5.48 -12.64 -16.32
N ALA A 133 6.09 -11.88 -17.23
CA ALA A 133 7.24 -12.28 -18.04
C ALA A 133 8.11 -11.05 -18.35
N LEU A 134 9.42 -11.23 -18.51
CA LEU A 134 10.36 -10.15 -18.78
C LEU A 134 11.02 -10.40 -20.13
N ASP A 135 10.92 -9.41 -21.01
CA ASP A 135 11.81 -9.28 -22.15
C ASP A 135 13.06 -8.53 -21.69
N GLU A 136 14.14 -9.27 -21.42
CA GLU A 136 15.41 -8.70 -20.99
C GLU A 136 16.12 -7.89 -22.08
N THR A 137 15.82 -8.18 -23.36
CA THR A 137 16.42 -7.48 -24.50
C THR A 137 15.81 -6.07 -24.62
N GLN A 138 14.49 -5.97 -24.46
CA GLN A 138 13.76 -4.71 -24.55
C GLN A 138 13.63 -3.97 -23.21
N ASN A 139 13.96 -4.63 -22.10
CA ASN A 139 13.68 -4.19 -20.73
C ASN A 139 12.18 -3.92 -20.51
N LEU A 140 11.34 -4.85 -20.95
CA LEU A 140 9.89 -4.77 -20.82
C LEU A 140 9.35 -5.90 -19.95
N LEU A 141 8.72 -5.53 -18.84
CA LEU A 141 7.90 -6.42 -18.03
C LEU A 141 6.51 -6.50 -18.67
N HIS A 142 6.16 -7.67 -19.19
CA HIS A 142 4.79 -8.02 -19.52
C HIS A 142 4.11 -8.56 -18.26
N VAL A 143 3.03 -7.91 -17.81
CA VAL A 143 2.37 -8.29 -16.56
C VAL A 143 0.86 -8.12 -16.62
N GLN A 144 0.13 -9.11 -16.11
CA GLN A 144 -1.31 -9.05 -15.98
C GLN A 144 -1.74 -8.05 -14.90
N ALA A 145 -2.86 -7.35 -15.14
CA ALA A 145 -3.32 -6.20 -14.37
C ALA A 145 -3.63 -6.52 -12.89
N GLY A 146 -3.86 -7.79 -12.56
CA GLY A 146 -4.08 -8.27 -11.21
C GLY A 146 -2.84 -8.45 -10.36
N ALA A 147 -1.65 -8.48 -10.95
CA ALA A 147 -0.40 -8.64 -10.21
C ALA A 147 -0.16 -7.46 -9.26
N LYS A 148 0.27 -7.76 -8.04
CA LYS A 148 0.62 -6.76 -7.03
C LYS A 148 2.08 -6.36 -7.12
N TRP A 149 2.40 -5.12 -6.75
CA TRP A 149 3.80 -4.69 -6.64
C TRP A 149 4.59 -5.55 -5.65
N SER A 150 3.97 -6.04 -4.58
CA SER A 150 4.57 -6.97 -3.63
C SER A 150 4.99 -8.31 -4.22
N GLN A 151 4.44 -8.69 -5.38
CA GLN A 151 4.84 -9.87 -6.15
C GLN A 151 5.90 -9.50 -7.20
N ILE A 152 5.75 -8.34 -7.85
CA ILE A 152 6.60 -7.90 -8.97
C ILE A 152 7.99 -7.48 -8.50
N ILE A 153 8.09 -6.73 -7.39
CA ILE A 153 9.36 -6.21 -6.87
C ILE A 153 10.37 -7.34 -6.61
N PRO A 154 10.08 -8.37 -5.78
CA PRO A 154 11.03 -9.44 -5.55
C PRO A 154 11.33 -10.25 -6.83
N TRP A 155 10.34 -10.41 -7.71
CA TRP A 155 10.53 -11.10 -8.98
C TRP A 155 11.49 -10.36 -9.93
N LEU A 156 11.44 -9.02 -9.98
CA LEU A 156 12.39 -8.22 -10.74
C LEU A 156 13.77 -8.13 -10.06
N ASP A 157 13.81 -8.10 -8.73
CA ASP A 157 15.05 -8.05 -7.93
C ASP A 157 15.98 -9.23 -8.27
N GLU A 158 15.43 -10.44 -8.35
CA GLU A 158 16.14 -11.67 -8.79
C GLU A 158 16.78 -11.55 -10.18
N ARG A 159 16.30 -10.60 -11.01
CA ARG A 159 16.75 -10.36 -12.39
C ARG A 159 17.58 -9.09 -12.51
N GLY A 160 17.95 -8.46 -11.40
CA GLY A 160 18.70 -7.20 -11.38
C GLY A 160 17.91 -6.04 -11.99
N LYS A 161 16.58 -6.10 -11.95
CA LYS A 161 15.67 -5.06 -12.46
C LYS A 161 14.82 -4.48 -11.34
N SER A 162 14.27 -3.30 -11.59
CA SER A 162 13.31 -2.63 -10.71
C SER A 162 12.21 -1.97 -11.54
N VAL A 163 11.08 -1.71 -10.90
CA VAL A 163 10.02 -0.88 -11.49
C VAL A 163 10.49 0.57 -11.55
N ALA A 164 10.22 1.25 -12.65
CA ALA A 164 10.63 2.64 -12.81
C ALA A 164 9.86 3.57 -11.87
N ILE A 165 8.53 3.41 -11.83
CA ILE A 165 7.60 4.27 -11.08
C ILE A 165 6.51 3.38 -10.47
N MET A 166 6.27 3.53 -9.17
CA MET A 166 5.16 2.92 -8.43
C MET A 166 4.80 3.80 -7.22
N GLN A 167 3.66 3.53 -6.58
CA GLN A 167 3.30 4.18 -5.31
C GLN A 167 4.26 3.83 -4.17
N SER A 168 4.17 4.57 -3.07
CA SER A 168 4.96 4.37 -1.85
C SER A 168 4.78 3.00 -1.19
N ASN A 169 3.64 2.36 -1.39
CA ASN A 169 3.31 1.06 -0.83
C ASN A 169 3.16 0.03 -1.96
N ASN A 170 3.38 -1.25 -1.66
CA ASN A 170 3.42 -2.31 -2.65
C ASN A 170 2.17 -3.22 -2.65
N SER A 171 1.14 -2.87 -1.88
CA SER A 171 -0.09 -3.65 -1.78
C SER A 171 -1.07 -3.45 -2.95
N PHE A 172 -0.79 -2.50 -3.85
CA PHE A 172 -1.61 -2.21 -5.03
C PHE A 172 -1.36 -3.18 -6.19
N THR A 173 -2.36 -3.36 -7.05
CA THR A 173 -2.20 -4.07 -8.32
C THR A 173 -1.74 -3.13 -9.43
N VAL A 174 -1.10 -3.68 -10.47
CA VAL A 174 -0.64 -2.93 -11.65
C VAL A 174 -1.82 -2.20 -12.33
N GLY A 175 -2.92 -2.91 -12.56
CA GLY A 175 -4.12 -2.34 -13.19
C GLY A 175 -4.68 -1.16 -12.41
N GLY A 176 -4.87 -1.32 -11.09
CA GLY A 176 -5.36 -0.24 -10.24
C GLY A 176 -4.42 0.98 -10.22
N SER A 177 -3.10 0.74 -10.25
CA SER A 177 -2.08 1.80 -10.24
C SER A 177 -2.07 2.62 -11.53
N ILE A 178 -2.24 1.95 -12.67
CA ILE A 178 -2.30 2.57 -13.99
C ILE A 178 -3.64 3.28 -14.21
N SER A 179 -4.75 2.69 -13.75
CA SER A 179 -6.09 3.30 -13.85
C SER A 179 -6.19 4.63 -13.12
N VAL A 180 -5.35 4.89 -12.11
CA VAL A 180 -5.29 6.18 -11.41
C VAL A 180 -4.07 7.03 -11.80
N ASN A 181 -3.29 6.57 -12.79
CA ASN A 181 -2.02 7.17 -13.21
C ASN A 181 -1.12 7.57 -12.02
N CYS A 182 -0.84 6.60 -11.14
CA CYS A 182 -0.14 6.87 -9.89
C CYS A 182 1.26 7.46 -10.09
N HIS A 183 1.81 8.08 -9.04
CA HIS A 183 3.18 8.59 -9.02
C HIS A 183 3.98 8.01 -7.83
N GLY A 184 5.30 8.13 -7.91
CA GLY A 184 6.23 7.73 -6.84
C GLY A 184 6.65 8.89 -5.94
N TRP A 185 7.73 8.67 -5.20
CA TRP A 185 8.38 9.66 -4.32
C TRP A 185 9.53 10.41 -4.98
N GLN A 186 9.95 9.97 -6.17
CA GLN A 186 11.06 10.56 -6.89
C GLN A 186 10.70 11.97 -7.38
N TYR A 187 11.45 12.96 -6.91
CA TYR A 187 11.31 14.34 -7.36
C TYR A 187 11.57 14.45 -8.88
N GLY A 188 10.76 15.26 -9.57
CA GLY A 188 10.92 15.51 -11.01
C GLY A 188 10.59 14.33 -11.93
N CYS A 189 10.14 13.19 -11.39
CA CYS A 189 9.75 12.05 -12.20
C CYS A 189 8.29 12.15 -12.68
N PRO A 190 8.00 11.71 -13.92
CA PRO A 190 6.63 11.59 -14.43
C PRO A 190 5.83 10.50 -13.68
N PRO A 191 4.49 10.45 -13.84
CA PRO A 191 3.67 9.37 -13.29
C PRO A 191 3.86 8.06 -14.07
N ILE A 192 3.31 6.96 -13.55
CA ILE A 192 3.51 5.60 -14.06
C ILE A 192 3.22 5.44 -15.56
N ALA A 193 2.28 6.22 -16.11
CA ALA A 193 1.97 6.25 -17.54
C ALA A 193 3.20 6.45 -18.44
N SER A 194 4.24 7.15 -17.98
CA SER A 194 5.48 7.32 -18.76
C SER A 194 6.24 6.01 -18.96
N SER A 195 6.09 5.05 -18.05
CA SER A 195 6.71 3.72 -18.13
C SER A 195 5.87 2.70 -18.87
N VAL A 196 4.61 3.02 -19.21
CA VAL A 196 3.75 2.14 -20.00
C VAL A 196 4.12 2.23 -21.47
N GLU A 197 4.42 1.10 -22.10
CA GLU A 197 4.65 1.00 -23.55
C GLU A 197 3.37 0.63 -24.30
N SER A 198 2.66 -0.36 -23.81
CA SER A 198 1.34 -0.74 -24.31
C SER A 198 0.53 -1.49 -23.25
N PHE A 199 -0.77 -1.61 -23.49
CA PHE A 199 -1.65 -2.47 -22.70
C PHE A 199 -2.77 -3.05 -23.56
N ARG A 200 -3.32 -4.18 -23.14
CA ARG A 200 -4.55 -4.74 -23.73
C ARG A 200 -5.78 -4.26 -22.95
N LEU A 201 -6.77 -3.76 -23.66
CA LEU A 201 -8.01 -3.19 -23.12
C LEU A 201 -9.21 -3.96 -23.68
N MET A 202 -10.03 -4.53 -22.81
CA MET A 202 -11.32 -5.11 -23.19
C MET A 202 -12.42 -4.07 -23.05
N GLY A 203 -13.09 -3.74 -24.16
CA GLY A 203 -14.26 -2.86 -24.19
C GLY A 203 -15.52 -3.53 -23.64
N ALA A 204 -16.58 -2.76 -23.45
CA ALA A 204 -17.88 -3.26 -22.96
C ALA A 204 -18.56 -4.26 -23.91
N ASP A 205 -18.18 -4.25 -25.20
CA ASP A 205 -18.61 -5.20 -26.21
C ASP A 205 -17.83 -6.53 -26.18
N GLY A 206 -16.83 -6.65 -25.29
CA GLY A 206 -15.96 -7.81 -25.18
C GLY A 206 -14.79 -7.84 -26.17
N ASN A 207 -14.67 -6.84 -27.06
CA ASN A 207 -13.54 -6.75 -27.98
C ASN A 207 -12.27 -6.31 -27.23
N ILE A 208 -11.14 -6.91 -27.60
CA ILE A 208 -9.84 -6.59 -27.01
C ILE A 208 -9.03 -5.77 -28.01
N LEU A 209 -8.59 -4.59 -27.57
CA LEU A 209 -7.74 -3.68 -28.32
C LEU A 209 -6.35 -3.63 -27.70
N ASN A 210 -5.31 -3.54 -28.52
CA ASN A 210 -3.98 -3.16 -28.06
C ASN A 210 -3.85 -1.64 -28.12
N CYS A 211 -3.48 -1.02 -27.00
CA CYS A 211 -3.34 0.41 -26.88
C CYS A 211 -1.87 0.76 -26.64
N SER A 212 -1.31 1.65 -27.45
CA SER A 212 0.05 2.17 -27.33
C SER A 212 0.11 3.60 -27.86
N ARG A 213 1.29 4.23 -27.82
CA ARG A 213 1.49 5.56 -28.42
C ARG A 213 1.23 5.59 -29.94
N THR A 214 1.30 4.43 -30.61
CA THR A 214 1.16 4.32 -32.08
C THR A 214 -0.07 3.52 -32.54
N GLU A 215 -0.81 2.91 -31.62
CA GLU A 215 -1.97 2.07 -31.91
C GLU A 215 -3.08 2.38 -30.91
N ASN A 216 -4.30 2.69 -31.35
CA ASN A 216 -5.40 3.13 -30.49
C ASN A 216 -4.95 4.24 -29.51
N SER A 217 -4.17 5.21 -30.00
CA SER A 217 -3.43 6.18 -29.19
C SER A 217 -4.29 7.11 -28.35
N GLU A 218 -5.51 7.42 -28.81
CA GLU A 218 -6.49 8.17 -28.04
C GLU A 218 -6.93 7.37 -26.80
N LEU A 219 -7.32 6.10 -26.98
CA LEU A 219 -7.65 5.21 -25.86
C LEU A 219 -6.47 4.96 -24.94
N PHE A 220 -5.26 4.86 -25.51
CA PHE A 220 -4.02 4.79 -24.72
C PHE A 220 -3.90 5.98 -23.77
N SER A 221 -4.06 7.20 -24.27
CA SER A 221 -3.98 8.41 -23.45
C SER A 221 -5.08 8.49 -22.40
N LEU A 222 -6.33 8.15 -22.78
CA LEU A 222 -7.50 8.33 -21.91
C LEU A 222 -7.63 7.26 -20.82
N ALA A 223 -7.21 6.01 -21.07
CA ALA A 223 -7.36 4.92 -20.10
C ALA A 223 -6.31 4.99 -18.97
N LEU A 224 -5.14 5.60 -19.23
CA LEU A 224 -4.11 5.87 -18.22
C LEU A 224 -4.56 7.01 -17.30
N GLY A 225 -5.13 6.66 -16.13
CA GLY A 225 -5.85 7.62 -15.29
C GLY A 225 -7.36 7.67 -15.55
N GLY A 226 -7.89 6.77 -16.37
CA GLY A 226 -9.32 6.70 -16.73
C GLY A 226 -10.21 5.99 -15.70
N TYR A 227 -9.67 5.60 -14.55
CA TYR A 227 -10.40 4.96 -13.44
C TYR A 227 -11.18 3.68 -13.82
N GLY A 228 -10.77 3.00 -14.90
CA GLY A 228 -11.45 1.80 -15.42
C GLY A 228 -12.74 2.09 -16.20
N LEU A 229 -13.07 3.36 -16.48
CA LEU A 229 -14.31 3.76 -17.16
C LEU A 229 -14.34 3.42 -18.65
N LEU A 230 -13.16 3.20 -19.26
CA LEU A 230 -13.03 2.98 -20.71
C LEU A 230 -12.86 1.50 -21.08
N GLY A 231 -12.80 0.61 -20.09
CA GLY A 231 -12.66 -0.82 -20.29
C GLY A 231 -11.80 -1.51 -19.23
N LEU A 232 -11.69 -2.83 -19.35
CA LEU A 232 -10.86 -3.64 -18.47
C LEU A 232 -9.44 -3.71 -19.03
N ILE A 233 -8.48 -3.15 -18.29
CA ILE A 233 -7.05 -3.38 -18.58
C ILE A 233 -6.73 -4.82 -18.20
N LEU A 234 -6.29 -5.63 -19.17
CA LEU A 234 -5.99 -7.05 -18.97
C LEU A 234 -4.53 -7.26 -18.56
N ASP A 235 -3.59 -6.67 -19.31
CA ASP A 235 -2.15 -6.74 -19.09
C ASP A 235 -1.46 -5.55 -19.74
N VAL A 236 -0.22 -5.33 -19.31
CA VAL A 236 0.57 -4.14 -19.60
C VAL A 236 2.02 -4.53 -19.87
N ASN A 237 2.62 -3.89 -20.86
CA ASN A 237 4.06 -3.87 -21.06
C ASN A 237 4.64 -2.62 -20.39
N LEU A 238 5.40 -2.82 -19.31
CA LEU A 238 6.03 -1.78 -18.51
C LEU A 238 7.54 -1.76 -18.74
N ARG A 239 8.10 -0.58 -18.99
CA ARG A 239 9.55 -0.38 -19.01
C ARG A 239 10.12 -0.51 -17.61
N VAL A 240 11.07 -1.43 -17.45
CA VAL A 240 11.82 -1.62 -16.20
C VAL A 240 13.18 -0.95 -16.28
N VAL A 241 13.76 -0.67 -15.11
CA VAL A 241 15.08 -0.05 -14.96
C VAL A 241 16.05 -1.02 -14.27
N PRO A 242 17.38 -0.79 -14.34
CA PRO A 242 18.33 -1.51 -13.50
C PRO A 242 17.96 -1.39 -12.02
N ASN A 243 18.17 -2.45 -11.27
CA ASN A 243 18.01 -2.40 -9.82
C ASN A 243 19.24 -1.73 -9.19
N GLU A 244 19.00 -0.69 -8.39
CA GLU A 244 20.06 0.09 -7.74
C GLU A 244 19.89 0.06 -6.23
N ARG A 245 21.02 -0.04 -5.53
CA ARG A 245 21.05 -0.03 -4.07
C ARG A 245 21.27 1.38 -3.56
N TYR A 246 20.28 1.92 -2.86
CA TYR A 246 20.39 3.21 -2.19
C TYR A 246 20.83 3.09 -0.73
N ARG A 247 21.56 4.10 -0.28
CA ARG A 247 21.86 4.34 1.15
C ARG A 247 20.93 5.44 1.62
N LEU A 248 20.18 5.16 2.69
CA LEU A 248 19.29 6.15 3.30
C LEU A 248 20.10 7.10 4.19
N GLU A 249 19.98 8.39 3.93
CA GLU A 249 20.46 9.47 4.80
C GLU A 249 19.29 10.36 5.18
N GLN A 250 19.26 10.86 6.42
CA GLN A 250 18.17 11.67 6.94
C GLN A 250 18.73 12.91 7.62
N LYS A 251 18.16 14.08 7.31
CA LYS A 251 18.47 15.35 7.97
C LYS A 251 17.23 15.87 8.68
N ILE A 252 17.36 16.18 9.97
CA ILE A 252 16.32 16.84 10.75
C ILE A 252 16.70 18.31 10.85
N VAL A 253 15.86 19.20 10.32
CA VAL A 253 16.11 20.64 10.26
C VAL A 253 14.94 21.42 10.85
N PRO A 254 15.16 22.66 11.34
CA PRO A 254 14.07 23.58 11.68
C PRO A 254 13.12 23.77 10.49
N ALA A 255 11.83 23.97 10.76
CA ALA A 255 10.80 24.08 9.71
C ALA A 255 11.11 25.22 8.72
N GLU A 256 11.72 26.30 9.21
CA GLU A 256 12.11 27.47 8.42
C GLU A 256 13.22 27.14 7.40
N GLN A 257 13.98 26.07 7.60
CA GLN A 257 15.08 25.62 6.74
C GLN A 257 14.71 24.41 5.87
N ALA A 258 13.49 23.89 6.01
CA ALA A 258 13.08 22.65 5.36
C ALA A 258 13.15 22.75 3.82
N LEU A 259 12.61 23.83 3.26
CA LEU A 259 12.59 24.03 1.80
C LEU A 259 14.00 24.26 1.23
N SER A 260 14.80 25.13 1.84
CA SER A 260 16.17 25.38 1.38
C SER A 260 17.04 24.13 1.46
N THR A 261 16.88 23.34 2.53
CA THR A 261 17.58 22.05 2.65
C THR A 261 17.11 21.07 1.58
N PHE A 262 15.80 21.02 1.29
CA PHE A 262 15.27 20.16 0.23
C PHE A 262 15.83 20.55 -1.14
N ASP A 263 15.86 21.86 -1.45
CA ASP A 263 16.41 22.41 -2.69
C ASP A 263 17.89 22.04 -2.86
N GLU A 264 18.70 22.17 -1.79
CA GLU A 264 20.09 21.73 -1.81
C GLU A 264 20.24 20.22 -2.08
N MET A 265 19.34 19.39 -1.53
CA MET A 265 19.40 17.94 -1.73
C MET A 265 18.97 17.50 -3.14
N ILE A 266 18.03 18.20 -3.79
CA ILE A 266 17.63 17.87 -5.18
C ILE A 266 18.69 18.28 -6.20
N GLU A 267 19.56 19.25 -5.86
CA GLU A 267 20.65 19.69 -6.72
C GLU A 267 21.93 18.84 -6.56
N ASP A 268 22.06 18.05 -5.48
CA ASP A 268 23.23 17.21 -5.24
C ASP A 268 23.27 16.02 -6.22
N PRO A 269 24.29 15.94 -7.11
CA PRO A 269 24.38 14.88 -8.11
C PRO A 269 24.65 13.49 -7.49
N ASN A 270 25.00 13.40 -6.21
CA ASN A 270 25.16 12.13 -5.50
C ASN A 270 23.85 11.60 -4.89
N VAL A 271 22.77 12.38 -4.95
CA VAL A 271 21.46 12.02 -4.40
C VAL A 271 20.55 11.55 -5.51
N ALA A 272 20.29 10.25 -5.57
CA ALA A 272 19.42 9.64 -6.58
C ALA A 272 17.92 9.85 -6.28
N MET A 273 17.54 10.05 -5.02
CA MET A 273 16.16 10.24 -4.59
C MET A 273 16.07 11.12 -3.35
N THR A 274 15.28 12.19 -3.44
CA THR A 274 15.03 13.12 -2.34
C THR A 274 13.53 13.15 -2.03
N PHE A 275 13.17 13.05 -0.76
CA PHE A 275 11.81 13.25 -0.27
C PHE A 275 11.84 13.89 1.12
N ALA A 276 10.84 14.71 1.43
CA ALA A 276 10.67 15.35 2.73
C ALA A 276 9.36 14.88 3.38
N ARG A 277 9.32 14.90 4.72
CA ARG A 277 8.15 14.55 5.54
C ARG A 277 8.02 15.50 6.73
#